data_AF-A0A4Y8Q855-F1
#
_entry.id   AF-A0A4Y8Q855-F1
#
_cell.length_a   1.000
_cell.length_b   1.000
_cell.length_c   1.000
_cell.angle_alpha   90.00
_cell.angle_beta   90.00
_cell.angle_gamma   90.00
#
_symmetry.space_group_name_H-M   'P 1'
#
loop_
_entity.id
_entity.type
_entity.pdbx_description
1 polymer ?
#
loop_
_entity_poly.entity_id
_entity_poly.type
_entity_poly.pdbx_seq_one_letter_code
_entity_poly.pdbx_strand_id
1 'polypeptide(L)'
;MVAGNAAVSALEKGSREAGMELNEAVLLEAGQTIRKKAGETIVRAGDRGQELYVVLHGQVDIYLEQDGRSIPVAKLGRGDFFGEMSLLEELPRSGTVVAAVDSELVMLHAEAFRRLMQEDSQLAWRVMKGLSTRIRGLNRELAQRIGHDLQEVSGQLQQHAEGIAQSIKHIAASAEEIDRNERRLAGQIKEVQSISRDIGKMLDFIRRVASQTQILGLNAAIEAARSGEQGRGFGIIAEEIRKLSLVSKVNAEQIAGLTGQIGSKMSEVAAASEDSALRSNVQAEATHQMVASVDEVTALAERLTRIADSLS
;
A
#
# COMPACT_ATOMS: atom_id res chain seq x y z
N MET A 1 21.91 -47.27 -10.00
CA MET A 1 22.44 -47.30 -8.61
C MET A 1 23.62 -48.27 -8.56
N VAL A 2 24.66 -47.90 -7.82
CA VAL A 2 25.85 -48.68 -7.37
C VAL A 2 27.19 -48.53 -8.14
N ALA A 3 27.26 -48.30 -9.46
CA ALA A 3 28.58 -48.17 -10.12
C ALA A 3 29.23 -46.76 -10.10
N GLY A 4 28.44 -45.70 -9.91
CA GLY A 4 28.94 -44.30 -9.95
C GLY A 4 29.48 -43.76 -8.63
N ASN A 5 29.19 -44.41 -7.50
CA ASN A 5 29.54 -43.88 -6.17
C ASN A 5 30.95 -44.28 -5.71
N ALA A 6 31.50 -45.37 -6.25
CA ALA A 6 32.85 -45.84 -5.91
C ALA A 6 33.95 -45.03 -6.61
N ALA A 7 33.71 -44.54 -7.83
CA ALA A 7 34.66 -43.71 -8.56
C ALA A 7 34.76 -42.28 -7.99
N VAL A 8 33.64 -41.70 -7.55
CA VAL A 8 33.63 -40.41 -6.85
C VAL A 8 34.26 -40.54 -5.46
N SER A 9 33.99 -41.62 -4.71
CA SER A 9 34.60 -41.86 -3.41
C SER A 9 36.12 -42.13 -3.48
N ALA A 10 36.62 -42.75 -4.56
CA ALA A 10 38.04 -42.96 -4.79
C ALA A 10 38.77 -41.67 -5.21
N LEU A 11 38.13 -40.78 -5.96
CA LEU A 11 38.65 -39.43 -6.25
C LEU A 11 38.58 -38.50 -5.03
N GLU A 12 37.55 -38.65 -4.18
CA GLU A 12 37.45 -37.92 -2.90
C GLU A 12 38.45 -38.42 -1.86
N LYS A 13 38.79 -39.72 -1.82
CA LYS A 13 39.85 -40.24 -0.94
C LYS A 13 41.25 -39.95 -1.47
N GLY A 14 41.49 -40.12 -2.77
CA GLY A 14 42.77 -39.77 -3.40
C GLY A 14 43.09 -38.27 -3.36
N SER A 15 42.07 -37.40 -3.28
CA SER A 15 42.25 -35.96 -3.14
C SER A 15 42.19 -35.45 -1.69
N ARG A 16 41.81 -36.29 -0.72
CA ARG A 16 41.79 -35.94 0.72
C ARG A 16 43.12 -36.23 1.43
N GLU A 17 43.92 -37.18 0.95
CA GLU A 17 45.24 -37.51 1.52
C GLU A 17 46.42 -36.84 0.81
N ALA A 18 46.20 -36.24 -0.36
CA ALA A 18 47.15 -35.34 -1.04
C ALA A 18 46.69 -33.88 -0.96
N GLY A 19 46.02 -33.50 0.13
CA GLY A 19 45.69 -32.11 0.39
C GLY A 19 46.98 -31.33 0.54
N MET A 20 47.22 -30.37 -0.37
CA MET A 20 48.26 -29.35 -0.27
C MET A 20 48.20 -28.71 1.13
N GLU A 21 48.93 -29.27 2.09
CA GLU A 21 49.25 -28.58 3.32
C GLU A 21 49.99 -27.33 2.91
N LEU A 22 49.55 -26.19 3.44
CA LEU A 22 50.30 -24.96 3.29
C LEU A 22 51.71 -25.29 3.76
N ASN A 23 52.73 -25.04 2.94
CA ASN A 23 54.08 -25.19 3.45
C ASN A 23 54.27 -24.10 4.50
N GLU A 24 53.97 -24.43 5.76
CA GLU A 24 54.08 -23.50 6.88
C GLU A 24 55.48 -22.92 6.93
N ALA A 25 56.50 -23.67 6.51
CA ALA A 25 57.87 -23.16 6.36
C ALA A 25 57.95 -22.01 5.34
N VAL A 26 57.29 -22.10 4.18
CA VAL A 26 57.29 -21.02 3.17
C VAL A 26 56.59 -19.76 3.69
N LEU A 27 55.49 -19.91 4.42
CA LEU A 27 54.83 -18.77 5.06
C LEU A 27 55.68 -18.15 6.17
N LEU A 28 56.29 -18.97 7.01
CA LEU A 28 57.15 -18.54 8.10
C LEU A 28 58.45 -17.89 7.59
N GLU A 29 58.95 -18.32 6.43
CA GLU A 29 60.10 -17.70 5.75
C GLU A 29 59.72 -16.36 5.09
N ALA A 30 58.53 -16.27 4.50
CA ALA A 30 58.09 -15.09 3.76
C ALA A 30 57.39 -14.03 4.64
N GLY A 31 57.02 -14.36 5.87
CA GLY A 31 56.21 -13.52 6.75
C GLY A 31 56.67 -13.49 8.20
N GLN A 32 56.07 -12.59 8.97
CA GLN A 32 56.36 -12.44 10.39
C GLN A 32 55.29 -13.18 11.22
N THR A 33 55.73 -14.04 12.14
CA THR A 33 54.81 -14.65 13.11
C THR A 33 54.36 -13.62 14.14
N ILE A 34 53.05 -13.50 14.32
CA ILE A 34 52.41 -12.67 15.33
C ILE A 34 51.54 -13.52 16.25
N ARG A 35 51.53 -13.18 17.53
CA ARG A 35 50.70 -13.84 18.54
C ARG A 35 49.73 -12.83 19.13
N LYS A 36 48.47 -13.23 19.27
CA LYS A 36 47.39 -12.40 19.79
C LYS A 36 46.61 -13.16 20.84
N LYS A 37 46.38 -12.53 21.98
CA LYS A 37 45.53 -13.06 23.05
C LYS A 37 44.06 -12.88 22.68
N ALA A 38 43.21 -13.74 23.24
CA ALA A 38 41.76 -13.62 23.08
C ALA A 38 41.28 -12.19 23.41
N GLY A 39 40.45 -11.62 22.53
CA GLY A 39 39.94 -10.25 22.61
C GLY A 39 40.83 -9.18 21.97
N GLU A 40 42.06 -9.49 21.57
CA GLU A 40 42.93 -8.50 20.93
C GLU A 40 42.56 -8.24 19.46
N THR A 41 42.52 -6.96 19.08
CA THR A 41 42.31 -6.55 17.69
C THR A 41 43.56 -6.76 16.85
N ILE A 42 43.39 -7.34 15.66
CA ILE A 42 44.45 -7.59 14.69
C ILE A 42 44.45 -6.50 13.61
N VAL A 43 43.28 -6.20 13.03
CA VAL A 43 43.07 -5.10 12.09
C VAL A 43 41.77 -4.37 12.41
N ARG A 44 41.68 -3.07 12.09
CA ARG A 44 40.44 -2.29 12.23
C ARG A 44 39.89 -1.90 10.86
N ALA A 45 38.56 -1.88 10.75
CA ALA A 45 37.88 -1.37 9.57
C ALA A 45 38.30 0.09 9.28
N GLY A 46 38.44 0.44 8.01
CA GLY A 46 38.83 1.78 7.57
C GLY A 46 40.33 2.07 7.58
N ASP A 47 41.14 1.24 8.26
CA ASP A 47 42.59 1.38 8.21
C ASP A 47 43.12 1.07 6.81
N ARG A 48 44.17 1.75 6.38
CA ARG A 48 44.94 1.31 5.21
C ARG A 48 45.85 0.18 5.68
N GLY A 49 45.65 -1.03 5.14
CA GLY A 49 46.50 -2.17 5.44
C GLY A 49 47.19 -2.69 4.20
N GLN A 50 48.49 -2.95 4.32
CA GLN A 50 49.32 -3.54 3.27
C GLN A 50 49.81 -4.93 3.65
N GLU A 51 49.05 -5.62 4.50
CA GLU A 51 49.37 -6.95 4.99
C GLU A 51 48.22 -7.94 4.76
N LEU A 52 48.56 -9.20 4.53
CA LEU A 52 47.68 -10.34 4.61
C LEU A 52 48.01 -11.13 5.87
N TYR A 53 47.00 -11.70 6.52
CA TYR A 53 47.19 -12.56 7.67
C TYR A 53 46.70 -13.96 7.37
N VAL A 54 47.47 -14.97 7.77
CA VAL A 54 47.09 -16.39 7.71
C VAL A 54 47.07 -16.95 9.12
N VAL A 55 45.97 -17.59 9.53
CA VAL A 55 45.84 -18.19 10.87
C VAL A 55 46.60 -19.52 10.89
N LEU A 56 47.63 -19.65 11.71
CA LEU A 56 48.33 -20.93 11.92
C LEU A 56 47.64 -21.75 13.02
N HIS A 57 47.33 -21.09 14.14
CA HIS A 57 46.67 -21.71 15.28
C HIS A 57 45.68 -20.71 15.91
N GLY A 58 44.59 -21.23 16.48
CA GLY A 58 43.54 -20.42 17.10
C GLY A 58 42.39 -20.09 16.14
N GLN A 59 41.69 -19.00 16.45
CA GLN A 59 40.49 -18.56 15.73
C GLN A 59 40.33 -17.04 15.87
N VAL A 60 39.92 -16.40 14.78
CA VAL A 60 39.60 -14.97 14.74
C VAL A 60 38.18 -14.75 14.24
N ASP A 61 37.54 -13.70 14.73
CA ASP A 61 36.20 -13.29 14.34
C ASP A 61 36.27 -11.96 13.56
N ILE A 62 35.53 -11.87 12.45
CA ILE A 62 35.45 -10.69 11.59
C ILE A 62 34.15 -9.94 11.86
N TYR A 63 34.25 -8.63 12.03
CA TYR A 63 33.14 -7.72 12.23
C TYR A 63 33.11 -6.66 11.13
N LEU A 64 31.93 -6.38 10.58
CA LEU A 64 31.68 -5.22 9.70
C LEU A 64 30.94 -4.15 10.48
N GLU A 65 31.32 -2.89 10.27
CA GLU A 65 30.58 -1.75 10.80
C GLU A 65 29.49 -1.36 9.78
N GLN A 66 28.22 -1.51 10.17
CA GLN A 66 27.06 -1.04 9.39
C GLN A 66 26.14 -0.23 10.32
N ASP A 67 25.75 0.97 9.88
CA ASP A 67 24.88 1.89 10.64
C ASP A 67 25.32 2.13 12.10
N GLY A 68 26.63 2.18 12.33
CA GLY A 68 27.23 2.37 13.66
C GLY A 68 27.15 1.15 14.59
N ARG A 69 26.82 -0.03 14.05
CA ARG A 69 26.83 -1.31 14.78
C ARG A 69 27.89 -2.24 14.20
N SER A 70 28.58 -2.94 15.10
CA SER A 70 29.53 -4.01 14.76
C SER A 70 28.78 -5.33 14.57
N ILE A 71 28.71 -5.82 13.34
CA ILE A 71 28.00 -7.05 12.97
C ILE A 71 29.03 -8.17 12.73
N PRO A 72 28.95 -9.32 13.43
CA PRO A 72 29.83 -10.45 13.16
C PRO A 72 29.48 -11.08 11.81
N VAL A 73 30.48 -11.28 10.94
CA VAL A 73 30.28 -11.75 9.56
C VAL A 73 30.93 -13.08 9.28
N ALA A 74 32.06 -13.39 9.92
CA ALA A 74 32.74 -14.66 9.72
C ALA A 74 33.62 -15.05 10.91
N LYS A 75 33.90 -16.36 11.03
CA LYS A 75 34.88 -16.95 11.93
C LYS A 75 35.92 -17.66 11.09
N LEU A 76 37.20 -17.39 11.33
CA LEU A 76 38.32 -17.95 10.57
C LEU A 76 39.20 -18.77 11.50
N GLY A 77 39.54 -19.99 11.07
CA GLY A 77 40.37 -20.94 11.82
C GLY A 77 41.68 -21.25 11.11
N ARG A 78 42.39 -22.29 11.59
CA ARG A 78 43.68 -22.72 11.02
C ARG A 78 43.61 -22.87 9.50
N GLY A 79 44.50 -22.16 8.82
CA GLY A 79 44.65 -22.13 7.37
C GLY A 79 43.81 -21.08 6.66
N ASP A 80 42.84 -20.46 7.33
CA ASP A 80 42.12 -19.34 6.75
C ASP A 80 42.98 -18.07 6.73
N PHE A 81 42.62 -17.14 5.86
CA PHE A 81 43.32 -15.88 5.69
C PHE A 81 42.35 -14.70 5.63
N PHE A 82 42.86 -13.50 5.90
CA PHE A 82 42.10 -12.26 5.79
C PHE A 82 43.02 -11.07 5.49
N GLY A 83 42.42 -10.01 4.96
CA GLY A 83 43.12 -8.79 4.56
C GLY A 83 43.57 -8.78 3.10
N GLU A 84 43.21 -9.83 2.35
CA GLU A 84 43.44 -9.96 0.91
C GLU A 84 42.77 -8.83 0.12
N MET A 85 41.60 -8.36 0.56
CA MET A 85 40.84 -7.34 -0.18
C MET A 85 41.62 -6.02 -0.26
N SER A 86 42.27 -5.60 0.82
CA SER A 86 43.09 -4.38 0.81
C SER A 86 44.32 -4.50 -0.08
N LEU A 87 44.81 -5.72 -0.30
CA LEU A 87 45.95 -5.98 -1.18
C LEU A 87 45.56 -6.15 -2.64
N LEU A 88 44.40 -6.74 -2.90
CA LEU A 88 43.93 -7.06 -4.25
C LEU A 88 43.17 -5.90 -4.90
N GLU A 89 42.41 -5.13 -4.11
CA GLU A 89 41.54 -4.05 -4.59
C GLU A 89 42.07 -2.65 -4.23
N GLU A 90 43.16 -2.56 -3.45
CA GLU A 90 43.75 -1.30 -2.96
C GLU A 90 42.78 -0.43 -2.11
N LEU A 91 41.76 -1.07 -1.53
CA LEU A 91 40.78 -0.43 -0.64
C LEU A 91 41.19 -0.50 0.84
N PRO A 92 40.71 0.43 1.69
CA PRO A 92 40.84 0.31 3.15
C PRO A 92 40.27 -1.02 3.67
N ARG A 93 40.68 -1.43 4.87
CA ARG A 93 40.17 -2.65 5.52
C ARG A 93 38.65 -2.63 5.57
N SER A 94 38.02 -3.66 5.01
CA SER A 94 36.57 -3.78 4.94
C SER A 94 35.92 -4.07 6.30
N GLY A 95 36.67 -4.69 7.23
CA GLY A 95 36.16 -5.07 8.56
C GLY A 95 37.25 -5.07 9.64
N THR A 96 36.80 -5.14 10.88
CA THR A 96 37.65 -5.29 12.07
C THR A 96 37.80 -6.79 12.35
N VAL A 97 39.02 -7.24 12.64
CA VAL A 97 39.28 -8.65 12.99
C VAL A 97 39.84 -8.72 14.40
N VAL A 98 39.25 -9.58 15.22
CA VAL A 98 39.58 -9.76 16.64
C VAL A 98 39.91 -11.22 16.89
N ALA A 99 40.95 -11.50 17.67
CA ALA A 99 41.25 -12.86 18.11
C ALA A 99 40.15 -13.38 19.03
N ALA A 100 39.43 -14.43 18.62
CA ALA A 100 38.37 -15.03 19.42
C ALA A 100 38.95 -15.89 20.55
N VAL A 101 40.09 -16.52 20.27
CA VAL A 101 40.93 -17.26 21.23
C VAL A 101 42.38 -16.86 21.05
N ASP A 102 43.25 -17.28 21.96
CA ASP A 102 44.70 -17.15 21.77
C ASP A 102 45.11 -17.73 20.40
N SER A 103 45.67 -16.87 19.55
CA SER A 103 45.90 -17.17 18.14
C SER A 103 47.31 -16.82 17.72
N GLU A 104 47.87 -17.64 16.84
CA GLU A 104 49.15 -17.43 16.18
C GLU A 104 48.90 -17.31 14.68
N LEU A 105 49.41 -16.23 14.09
CA LEU A 105 49.20 -15.89 12.69
C LEU A 105 50.53 -15.57 12.01
N VAL A 106 50.57 -15.74 10.70
CA VAL A 106 51.63 -15.17 9.85
C VAL A 106 51.10 -13.90 9.21
N MET A 107 51.84 -12.81 9.39
CA MET A 107 51.64 -11.55 8.69
C MET A 107 52.56 -11.49 7.46
N LEU A 108 51.97 -11.35 6.28
CA LEU A 108 52.66 -11.19 5.00
C LEU A 108 52.46 -9.76 4.50
N HIS A 109 53.53 -9.02 4.22
CA HIS A 109 53.43 -7.72 3.55
C HIS A 109 53.04 -7.88 2.07
N ALA A 110 52.49 -6.83 1.47
CA ALA A 110 52.01 -6.79 0.09
C ALA A 110 53.03 -7.29 -0.95
N GLU A 111 54.32 -7.00 -0.75
CA GLU A 111 55.39 -7.47 -1.63
C GLU A 111 55.64 -8.97 -1.52
N ALA A 112 55.70 -9.49 -0.28
CA ALA A 112 55.85 -10.93 -0.02
C ALA A 112 54.63 -11.71 -0.53
N PHE A 113 53.42 -11.19 -0.31
CA PHE A 113 52.19 -11.76 -0.85
C PHE A 113 52.21 -11.81 -2.39
N ARG A 114 52.56 -10.70 -3.06
CA ARG A 114 52.66 -10.68 -4.54
C ARG A 114 53.69 -11.67 -5.07
N ARG A 115 54.85 -11.78 -4.41
CA ARG A 115 55.89 -12.75 -4.77
C ARG A 115 55.40 -14.19 -4.63
N LEU A 116 54.84 -14.53 -3.46
CA LEU A 116 54.28 -15.86 -3.22
C LEU A 116 53.14 -16.20 -4.17
N MET A 117 52.29 -15.23 -4.54
CA MET A 117 51.24 -15.44 -5.55
C MET A 117 51.80 -15.76 -6.94
N GLN A 118 53.01 -15.31 -7.28
CA GLN A 118 53.66 -15.59 -8.56
C GLN A 118 54.50 -16.88 -8.54
N GLU A 119 55.16 -17.16 -7.41
CA GLU A 119 56.11 -18.27 -7.25
C GLU A 119 55.44 -19.55 -6.72
N ASP A 120 54.37 -19.43 -5.93
CA ASP A 120 53.67 -20.54 -5.30
C ASP A 120 52.20 -20.65 -5.73
N SER A 121 51.96 -21.55 -6.68
CA SER A 121 50.62 -21.90 -7.16
C SER A 121 49.66 -22.40 -6.05
N GLN A 122 50.17 -22.90 -4.92
CA GLN A 122 49.35 -23.40 -3.82
C GLN A 122 48.68 -22.27 -3.04
N LEU A 123 49.41 -21.16 -2.78
CA LEU A 123 48.82 -19.98 -2.14
C LEU A 123 47.73 -19.38 -3.01
N ALA A 124 47.98 -19.23 -4.32
CA ALA A 124 47.00 -18.73 -5.27
C ALA A 124 45.72 -19.59 -5.32
N TRP A 125 45.87 -20.92 -5.35
CA TRP A 125 44.72 -21.85 -5.31
C TRP A 125 43.90 -21.70 -4.02
N ARG A 126 44.55 -21.53 -2.86
CA ARG A 126 43.85 -21.31 -1.58
C ARG A 126 43.10 -20.00 -1.54
N VAL A 127 43.70 -18.92 -2.04
CA VAL A 127 43.03 -17.63 -2.15
C VAL A 127 41.79 -17.76 -3.04
N MET A 128 41.93 -18.38 -4.21
CA MET A 128 40.80 -18.63 -5.11
C MET A 128 39.71 -19.51 -4.47
N LYS A 129 40.08 -20.58 -3.77
CA LYS A 129 39.13 -21.46 -3.07
C LYS A 129 38.42 -20.74 -1.93
N GLY A 130 39.12 -19.90 -1.18
CA GLY A 130 38.59 -19.07 -0.09
C GLY A 130 37.57 -18.05 -0.61
N LEU A 131 37.96 -17.26 -1.62
CA LEU A 131 37.06 -16.31 -2.28
C LEU A 131 35.85 -17.00 -2.91
N SER A 132 36.05 -18.13 -3.59
CA SER A 132 34.97 -18.92 -4.19
C SER A 132 33.97 -19.43 -3.15
N THR A 133 34.45 -19.83 -1.97
CA THR A 133 33.58 -20.25 -0.85
C THR A 133 32.83 -19.07 -0.26
N ARG A 134 33.49 -17.91 -0.11
CA ARG A 134 32.86 -16.68 0.36
C ARG A 134 31.77 -16.19 -0.60
N ILE A 135 32.02 -16.19 -1.91
CA ILE A 135 31.02 -15.83 -2.94
C ILE A 135 29.81 -16.76 -2.87
N ARG A 136 30.02 -18.08 -2.75
CA ARG A 136 28.90 -19.04 -2.60
C ARG A 136 28.09 -18.78 -1.34
N GLY A 137 28.75 -18.44 -0.23
CA GLY A 137 28.08 -18.09 1.03
C GLY A 137 27.22 -16.84 0.90
N LEU A 138 27.80 -15.75 0.37
CA LEU A 138 27.11 -14.49 0.13
C LEU A 138 25.92 -14.67 -0.83
N ASN A 139 26.08 -15.40 -1.92
CA ASN A 139 24.98 -15.66 -2.85
C ASN A 139 23.83 -16.43 -2.20
N ARG A 140 24.13 -17.39 -1.32
CA ARG A 140 23.10 -18.13 -0.58
C ARG A 140 22.36 -17.24 0.42
N GLU A 141 23.09 -16.43 1.18
CA GLU A 141 22.48 -15.49 2.12
C GLU A 141 21.61 -14.46 1.40
N LEU A 142 22.10 -13.92 0.27
CA LEU A 142 21.34 -12.99 -0.55
C LEU A 142 20.07 -13.63 -1.11
N ALA A 143 20.15 -14.85 -1.63
CA ALA A 143 18.98 -15.59 -2.11
C ALA A 143 17.94 -15.81 -1.01
N GLN A 144 18.39 -16.17 0.21
CA GLN A 144 17.50 -16.35 1.36
C GLN A 144 16.84 -15.04 1.80
N ARG A 145 17.58 -13.93 1.87
CA ARG A 145 17.03 -12.61 2.21
C ARG A 145 15.99 -12.17 1.19
N ILE A 146 16.31 -12.26 -0.11
CA ILE A 146 15.37 -11.91 -1.18
C ILE A 146 14.13 -12.81 -1.12
N GLY A 147 14.30 -14.12 -0.90
CA GLY A 147 13.18 -15.05 -0.76
C GLY A 147 12.23 -14.65 0.38
N HIS A 148 12.78 -14.36 1.55
CA HIS A 148 12.00 -13.90 2.71
C HIS A 148 11.26 -12.57 2.43
N ASP A 149 11.97 -11.56 1.93
CA ASP A 149 11.37 -10.24 1.64
C ASP A 149 10.26 -10.35 0.59
N LEU A 150 10.44 -11.21 -0.43
CA LEU A 150 9.41 -11.47 -1.43
C LEU A 150 8.18 -12.18 -0.85
N GLN A 151 8.36 -13.12 0.08
CA GLN A 151 7.24 -13.76 0.79
C GLN A 151 6.47 -12.75 1.63
N GLU A 152 7.17 -11.87 2.35
CA GLU A 152 6.54 -10.81 3.15
C GLU A 152 5.72 -9.86 2.28
N VAL A 153 6.34 -9.32 1.20
CA VAL A 153 5.65 -8.41 0.26
C VAL A 153 4.47 -9.11 -0.42
N SER A 154 4.62 -10.37 -0.81
CA SER A 154 3.53 -11.15 -1.40
C SER A 154 2.36 -11.32 -0.42
N GLY A 155 2.64 -11.66 0.85
CA GLY A 155 1.61 -11.79 1.87
C GLY A 155 0.85 -10.48 2.11
N GLN A 156 1.58 -9.36 2.16
CA GLN A 156 0.97 -8.02 2.27
C GLN A 156 0.09 -7.69 1.06
N LEU A 157 0.56 -7.97 -0.16
CA LEU A 157 -0.22 -7.75 -1.38
C LEU A 157 -1.51 -8.58 -1.40
N GLN A 158 -1.44 -9.84 -0.97
CA GLN A 158 -2.62 -10.71 -0.92
C GLN A 158 -3.65 -10.21 0.09
N GLN A 159 -3.21 -9.81 1.29
CA GLN A 159 -4.09 -9.21 2.29
C GLN A 159 -4.73 -7.91 1.79
N HIS A 160 -3.96 -7.05 1.11
CA HIS A 160 -4.49 -5.82 0.53
C HIS A 160 -5.47 -6.09 -0.61
N ALA A 161 -5.19 -7.05 -1.49
CA ALA A 161 -6.09 -7.47 -2.56
C ALA A 161 -7.44 -7.96 -2.02
N GLU A 162 -7.43 -8.77 -0.96
CA GLU A 162 -8.65 -9.21 -0.27
C GLU A 162 -9.44 -8.04 0.32
N GLY A 163 -8.77 -7.08 0.97
CA GLY A 163 -9.40 -5.87 1.51
C GLY A 163 -10.02 -4.99 0.43
N ILE A 164 -9.34 -4.84 -0.72
CA ILE A 164 -9.86 -4.11 -1.87
C ILE A 164 -11.07 -4.85 -2.46
N ALA A 165 -11.01 -6.19 -2.60
CA ALA A 165 -12.12 -6.99 -3.09
C ALA A 165 -13.39 -6.83 -2.23
N GLN A 166 -13.25 -6.79 -0.90
CA GLN A 166 -14.37 -6.51 0.00
C GLN A 166 -14.92 -5.09 -0.20
N SER A 167 -14.04 -4.10 -0.31
CA SER A 167 -14.44 -2.71 -0.56
C SER A 167 -15.20 -2.56 -1.87
N ILE A 168 -14.77 -3.23 -2.95
CA ILE A 168 -15.47 -3.27 -4.23
C ILE A 168 -16.89 -3.83 -4.08
N LYS A 169 -17.06 -4.93 -3.34
CA LYS A 169 -18.39 -5.51 -3.05
C LYS A 169 -19.30 -4.52 -2.33
N HIS A 170 -18.77 -3.78 -1.34
CA HIS A 170 -19.53 -2.74 -0.64
C HIS A 170 -19.93 -1.57 -1.55
N ILE A 171 -19.04 -1.15 -2.46
CA ILE A 171 -19.31 -0.08 -3.43
C ILE A 171 -20.40 -0.51 -4.43
N ALA A 172 -20.34 -1.75 -4.92
CA ALA A 172 -21.34 -2.30 -5.84
C ALA A 172 -22.72 -2.40 -5.17
N ALA A 173 -22.78 -2.93 -3.95
CA ALA A 173 -24.03 -3.00 -3.18
C ALA A 173 -24.62 -1.61 -2.90
N SER A 174 -23.77 -0.63 -2.59
CA SER A 174 -24.18 0.76 -2.40
C SER A 174 -24.77 1.37 -3.67
N ALA A 175 -24.19 1.08 -4.85
CA ALA A 175 -24.71 1.56 -6.13
C ALA A 175 -26.12 1.00 -6.43
N GLU A 176 -26.32 -0.31 -6.19
CA GLU A 176 -27.65 -0.94 -6.32
C GLU A 176 -28.68 -0.36 -5.34
N GLU A 177 -28.27 0.00 -4.13
CA GLU A 177 -29.14 0.67 -3.16
C GLU A 177 -29.50 2.09 -3.60
N ILE A 178 -28.55 2.85 -4.17
CA ILE A 178 -28.80 4.17 -4.75
C ILE A 178 -29.83 4.06 -5.88
N ASP A 179 -29.66 3.15 -6.86
CA ASP A 179 -30.62 2.97 -7.96
C ASP A 179 -32.04 2.68 -7.44
N ARG A 180 -32.17 1.81 -6.44
CA ARG A 180 -33.48 1.53 -5.80
C ARG A 180 -34.07 2.77 -5.12
N ASN A 181 -33.24 3.54 -4.42
CA ASN A 181 -33.67 4.77 -3.76
C ASN A 181 -34.10 5.84 -4.77
N GLU A 182 -33.39 5.99 -5.88
CA GLU A 182 -33.74 6.95 -6.94
C GLU A 182 -35.06 6.60 -7.62
N ARG A 183 -35.31 5.31 -7.92
CA ARG A 183 -36.60 4.88 -8.47
C ARG A 183 -37.77 5.17 -7.53
N ARG A 184 -37.57 4.94 -6.22
CA ARG A 184 -38.57 5.26 -5.20
C ARG A 184 -38.78 6.76 -5.11
N LEU A 185 -37.71 7.55 -5.11
CA LEU A 185 -37.76 9.00 -5.05
C LEU A 185 -38.50 9.59 -6.26
N ALA A 186 -38.22 9.09 -7.47
CA ALA A 186 -38.93 9.48 -8.69
C ALA A 186 -40.44 9.21 -8.61
N GLY A 187 -40.85 8.11 -7.97
CA GLY A 187 -42.25 7.82 -7.67
C GLY A 187 -42.87 8.86 -6.72
N GLN A 188 -42.20 9.15 -5.61
CA GLN A 188 -42.66 10.13 -4.62
C GLN A 188 -42.76 11.55 -5.20
N ILE A 189 -41.80 11.96 -6.05
CA ILE A 189 -41.84 13.25 -6.74
C ILE A 189 -43.09 13.36 -7.62
N LYS A 190 -43.41 12.31 -8.40
CA LYS A 190 -44.61 12.30 -9.25
C LYS A 190 -45.89 12.43 -8.44
N GLU A 191 -45.95 11.76 -7.29
CA GLU A 191 -47.09 11.84 -6.38
C GLU A 191 -47.26 13.26 -5.82
N VAL A 192 -46.19 13.87 -5.32
CA VAL A 192 -46.23 15.26 -4.81
C VAL A 192 -46.61 16.24 -5.92
N GLN A 193 -46.06 16.10 -7.13
CA GLN A 193 -46.43 16.93 -8.27
C GLN A 193 -47.92 16.80 -8.64
N SER A 194 -48.50 15.60 -8.53
CA SER A 194 -49.93 15.38 -8.74
C SER A 194 -50.76 16.10 -7.67
N ILE A 195 -50.41 15.94 -6.40
CA ILE A 195 -51.08 16.59 -5.27
C ILE A 195 -51.02 18.12 -5.41
N SER A 196 -49.85 18.68 -5.73
CA SER A 196 -49.70 20.13 -5.95
C SER A 196 -50.57 20.63 -7.11
N ARG A 197 -50.70 19.85 -8.18
CA ARG A 197 -51.56 20.21 -9.32
C ARG A 197 -53.04 20.24 -8.92
N ASP A 198 -53.48 19.28 -8.10
CA ASP A 198 -54.87 19.22 -7.64
C ASP A 198 -55.19 20.32 -6.61
N ILE A 199 -54.24 20.66 -5.73
CA ILE A 199 -54.33 21.85 -4.87
C ILE A 199 -54.47 23.11 -5.73
N GLY A 200 -53.67 23.26 -6.78
CA GLY A 200 -53.79 24.37 -7.73
C GLY A 200 -55.21 24.53 -8.30
N LYS A 201 -55.84 23.43 -8.74
CA LYS A 201 -57.23 23.43 -9.24
C LYS A 201 -58.23 23.86 -8.15
N MET A 202 -58.04 23.41 -6.91
CA MET A 202 -58.89 23.80 -5.79
C MET A 202 -58.76 25.29 -5.46
N LEU A 203 -57.54 25.84 -5.51
CA LEU A 203 -57.30 27.26 -5.26
C LEU A 203 -57.92 28.15 -6.35
N ASP A 204 -57.90 27.72 -7.61
CA ASP A 204 -58.62 28.41 -8.68
C ASP A 204 -60.14 28.38 -8.47
N PHE A 205 -60.68 27.28 -7.96
CA PHE A 205 -62.09 27.21 -7.57
C PHE A 205 -62.41 28.17 -6.42
N ILE A 206 -61.58 28.21 -5.36
CA ILE A 206 -61.77 29.13 -4.22
C ILE A 206 -61.69 30.59 -4.68
N ARG A 207 -60.75 30.95 -5.55
CA ARG A 207 -60.66 32.31 -6.13
C ARG A 207 -61.93 32.69 -6.91
N ARG A 208 -62.49 31.77 -7.70
CA ARG A 208 -63.75 31.98 -8.43
C ARG A 208 -64.92 32.20 -7.47
N VAL A 209 -65.06 31.34 -6.46
CA VAL A 209 -66.12 31.47 -5.43
C VAL A 209 -65.98 32.79 -4.68
N ALA A 210 -64.78 33.13 -4.21
CA ALA A 210 -64.52 34.39 -3.51
C ALA A 210 -64.87 35.61 -4.38
N SER A 211 -64.55 35.57 -5.67
CA SER A 211 -64.90 36.66 -6.61
C SER A 211 -66.41 36.78 -6.83
N GLN A 212 -67.14 35.66 -6.94
CA GLN A 212 -68.60 35.67 -7.04
C GLN A 212 -69.26 36.16 -5.75
N THR A 213 -68.80 35.70 -4.59
CA THR A 213 -69.31 36.14 -3.28
C THR A 213 -69.04 37.62 -3.06
N GLN A 214 -67.92 38.15 -3.55
CA GLN A 214 -67.62 39.58 -3.52
C GLN A 214 -68.63 40.41 -4.34
N ILE A 215 -69.06 39.91 -5.52
CA ILE A 215 -70.10 40.56 -6.34
C ILE A 215 -71.46 40.48 -5.66
N LEU A 216 -71.81 39.35 -5.05
CA LEU A 216 -73.04 39.19 -4.27
C LEU A 216 -73.09 40.14 -3.06
N GLY A 217 -71.97 40.26 -2.33
CA GLY A 217 -71.84 41.22 -1.23
C GLY A 217 -71.99 42.66 -1.71
N LEU A 218 -71.43 43.02 -2.86
CA LEU A 218 -71.61 44.35 -3.46
C LEU A 218 -73.07 44.63 -3.81
N ASN A 219 -73.76 43.69 -4.46
CA ASN A 219 -75.16 43.83 -4.83
C ASN A 219 -76.05 43.96 -3.58
N ALA A 220 -75.78 43.16 -2.54
CA ALA A 220 -76.48 43.24 -1.26
C ALA A 220 -76.25 44.59 -0.54
N ALA A 221 -75.03 45.13 -0.60
CA ALA A 221 -74.71 46.45 -0.04
C ALA A 221 -75.45 47.58 -0.77
N ILE A 222 -75.57 47.50 -2.10
CA ILE A 222 -76.34 48.45 -2.90
C ILE A 222 -77.84 48.40 -2.53
N GLU A 223 -78.41 47.21 -2.43
CA GLU A 223 -79.84 47.05 -2.09
C GLU A 223 -80.15 47.46 -0.64
N ALA A 224 -79.20 47.22 0.28
CA ALA A 224 -79.27 47.71 1.65
C ALA A 224 -79.24 49.24 1.72
N ALA A 225 -78.40 49.90 0.93
CA ALA A 225 -78.36 51.37 0.82
C ALA A 225 -79.65 51.93 0.21
N ARG A 226 -80.23 51.22 -0.77
CA ARG A 226 -81.50 51.59 -1.42
C ARG A 226 -82.71 51.50 -0.47
N SER A 227 -82.67 50.57 0.49
CA SER A 227 -83.74 50.35 1.49
C SER A 227 -83.70 51.32 2.68
N GLY A 228 -82.75 52.26 2.72
CA GLY A 228 -82.67 53.32 3.74
C GLY A 228 -82.51 52.78 5.16
N GLU A 229 -83.29 53.32 6.12
CA GLU A 229 -83.24 52.93 7.55
C GLU A 229 -83.50 51.43 7.78
N GLN A 230 -84.34 50.79 6.96
CA GLN A 230 -84.66 49.35 7.08
C GLN A 230 -83.53 48.43 6.59
N GLY A 231 -82.60 48.95 5.78
CA GLY A 231 -81.49 48.20 5.20
C GLY A 231 -80.19 48.26 6.01
N ARG A 232 -80.10 49.09 7.06
CA ARG A 232 -78.85 49.33 7.82
C ARG A 232 -78.18 48.06 8.33
N GLY A 233 -78.95 47.13 8.92
CA GLY A 233 -78.42 45.86 9.43
C GLY A 233 -77.89 44.95 8.32
N PHE A 234 -78.58 44.89 7.17
CA PHE A 234 -78.14 44.13 6.00
C PHE A 234 -76.88 44.71 5.35
N GLY A 235 -76.72 46.04 5.37
CA GLY A 235 -75.53 46.70 4.86
C GLY A 235 -74.24 46.32 5.61
N ILE A 236 -74.32 46.16 6.93
CA ILE A 236 -73.19 45.71 7.76
C ILE A 236 -72.78 44.27 7.37
N ILE A 237 -73.76 43.37 7.24
CA ILE A 237 -73.52 41.98 6.85
C ILE A 237 -72.92 41.90 5.45
N ALA A 238 -73.41 42.70 4.51
CA ALA A 238 -72.91 42.75 3.14
C ALA A 238 -71.43 43.21 3.06
N GLU A 239 -71.05 44.21 3.85
CA GLU A 239 -69.66 44.67 3.91
C GLU A 239 -68.73 43.64 4.56
N GLU A 240 -69.19 42.92 5.59
CA GLU A 240 -68.42 41.84 6.20
C GLU A 240 -68.22 40.66 5.23
N ILE A 241 -69.25 40.27 4.47
CA ILE A 241 -69.15 39.26 3.41
C ILE A 241 -68.14 39.68 2.34
N ARG A 242 -68.15 40.96 1.93
CA ARG A 242 -67.21 41.51 0.94
C ARG A 242 -65.78 41.43 1.45
N LYS A 243 -65.54 41.80 2.71
CA LYS A 243 -64.23 41.74 3.37
C LYS A 243 -63.72 40.30 3.49
N LEU A 244 -64.55 39.37 3.96
CA LEU A 244 -64.23 37.93 4.04
C LEU A 244 -63.89 37.33 2.67
N SER A 245 -64.61 37.74 1.63
CA SER A 245 -64.36 37.30 0.25
C SER A 245 -63.02 37.79 -0.28
N LEU A 246 -62.68 39.06 -0.03
CA LEU A 246 -61.37 39.62 -0.37
C LEU A 246 -60.23 38.88 0.33
N VAL A 247 -60.35 38.65 1.64
CA VAL A 247 -59.35 37.91 2.41
C VAL A 247 -59.21 36.47 1.90
N SER A 248 -60.33 35.80 1.59
CA SER A 248 -60.30 34.43 1.02
C SER A 248 -59.59 34.38 -0.33
N LYS A 249 -59.80 35.39 -1.18
CA LYS A 249 -59.11 35.50 -2.48
C LYS A 249 -57.61 35.68 -2.30
N VAL A 250 -57.18 36.60 -1.44
CA VAL A 250 -55.75 36.86 -1.17
C VAL A 250 -55.09 35.63 -0.54
N ASN A 251 -55.74 34.95 0.39
CA ASN A 251 -55.21 33.72 0.99
C ASN A 251 -55.07 32.61 -0.06
N ALA A 252 -56.06 32.43 -0.94
CA ALA A 252 -55.96 31.48 -2.04
C ALA A 252 -54.81 31.82 -3.01
N GLU A 253 -54.55 33.11 -3.23
CA GLU A 253 -53.39 33.58 -4.01
C GLU A 253 -52.05 33.24 -3.35
N GLN A 254 -51.92 33.44 -2.05
CA GLN A 254 -50.71 33.10 -1.29
C GLN A 254 -50.44 31.59 -1.29
N ILE A 255 -51.46 30.76 -1.05
CA ILE A 255 -51.31 29.30 -1.06
C ILE A 255 -50.94 28.81 -2.48
N ALA A 256 -51.47 29.46 -3.54
CA ALA A 256 -51.10 29.12 -4.91
C ALA A 256 -49.61 29.39 -5.17
N GLY A 257 -49.09 30.50 -4.64
CA GLY A 257 -47.65 30.81 -4.68
C GLY A 257 -46.80 29.73 -4.00
N LEU A 258 -47.17 29.31 -2.78
CA LEU A 258 -46.48 28.24 -2.06
C LEU A 258 -46.53 26.90 -2.83
N THR A 259 -47.68 26.58 -3.42
CA THR A 259 -47.85 25.36 -4.23
C THR A 259 -46.98 25.38 -5.49
N GLY A 260 -46.81 26.55 -6.12
CA GLY A 260 -45.87 26.76 -7.22
C GLY A 260 -44.42 26.56 -6.80
N GLN A 261 -44.02 27.05 -5.62
CA GLN A 261 -42.68 26.83 -5.07
C GLN A 261 -42.42 25.34 -4.80
N ILE A 262 -43.40 24.60 -4.28
CA ILE A 262 -43.30 23.14 -4.11
C ILE A 262 -43.06 22.47 -5.47
N GLY A 263 -43.81 22.85 -6.51
CA GLY A 263 -43.62 22.32 -7.86
C GLY A 263 -42.21 22.56 -8.42
N SER A 264 -41.68 23.78 -8.26
CA SER A 264 -40.31 24.13 -8.66
C SER A 264 -39.28 23.30 -7.89
N LYS A 265 -39.43 23.20 -6.56
CA LYS A 265 -38.52 22.41 -5.73
C LYS A 265 -38.56 20.92 -6.06
N MET A 266 -39.74 20.37 -6.38
CA MET A 266 -39.85 18.98 -6.86
C MET A 266 -39.15 18.76 -8.20
N SER A 267 -39.15 19.76 -9.09
CA SER A 267 -38.39 19.67 -10.35
C SER A 267 -36.87 19.69 -10.11
N GLU A 268 -36.39 20.50 -9.17
CA GLU A 268 -34.98 20.51 -8.77
C GLU A 268 -34.56 19.15 -8.17
N VAL A 269 -35.39 18.58 -7.29
CA VAL A 269 -35.12 17.25 -6.70
C VAL A 269 -35.16 16.15 -7.77
N ALA A 270 -36.03 16.25 -8.78
CA ALA A 270 -36.08 15.31 -9.89
C ALA A 270 -34.78 15.32 -10.70
N ALA A 271 -34.25 16.49 -11.02
CA ALA A 271 -32.98 16.61 -11.74
C ALA A 271 -31.80 16.06 -10.92
N ALA A 272 -31.76 16.35 -9.61
CA ALA A 272 -30.73 15.81 -8.73
C ALA A 272 -30.80 14.27 -8.59
N SER A 273 -32.02 13.72 -8.57
CA SER A 273 -32.28 12.28 -8.54
C SER A 273 -31.79 11.58 -9.82
N GLU A 274 -32.02 12.19 -10.97
CA GLU A 274 -31.56 11.67 -12.27
C GLU A 274 -30.02 11.71 -12.39
N ASP A 275 -29.37 12.78 -11.92
CA ASP A 275 -27.90 12.86 -11.82
C ASP A 275 -27.33 11.76 -10.91
N SER A 276 -27.93 11.56 -9.74
CA SER A 276 -27.54 10.51 -8.78
C SER A 276 -27.67 9.11 -9.38
N ALA A 277 -28.75 8.83 -10.12
CA ALA A 277 -28.95 7.56 -10.83
C ALA A 277 -27.86 7.33 -11.90
N LEU A 278 -27.51 8.36 -12.68
CA LEU A 278 -26.47 8.27 -13.69
C LEU A 278 -25.09 8.01 -13.07
N ARG A 279 -24.77 8.71 -11.98
CA ARG A 279 -23.52 8.51 -11.23
C ARG A 279 -23.42 7.11 -10.62
N SER A 280 -24.53 6.57 -10.10
CA SER A 280 -24.58 5.20 -9.60
C SER A 280 -24.27 4.16 -10.69
N ASN A 281 -24.80 4.36 -11.90
CA ASN A 281 -24.53 3.46 -13.02
C ASN A 281 -23.05 3.47 -13.43
N VAL A 282 -22.45 4.66 -13.54
CA VAL A 282 -21.00 4.80 -13.81
C VAL A 282 -20.16 4.15 -12.70
N GLN A 283 -20.59 4.25 -11.44
CA GLN A 283 -19.91 3.61 -10.31
C GLN A 283 -20.00 2.07 -10.37
N ALA A 284 -21.11 1.52 -10.86
CA ALA A 284 -21.26 0.08 -11.10
C ALA A 284 -20.30 -0.43 -12.20
N GLU A 285 -20.10 0.34 -13.26
CA GLU A 285 -19.13 0.00 -14.31
C GLU A 285 -17.68 0.07 -13.80
N ALA A 286 -17.34 1.12 -13.04
CA ALA A 286 -16.02 1.27 -12.44
C ALA A 286 -15.69 0.12 -11.46
N THR A 287 -16.68 -0.39 -10.72
CA THR A 287 -16.49 -1.54 -9.83
C THR A 287 -16.12 -2.81 -10.59
N HIS A 288 -16.65 -3.05 -11.79
CA HIS A 288 -16.21 -4.16 -12.63
C HIS A 288 -14.73 -4.06 -13.04
N GLN A 289 -14.28 -2.87 -13.42
CA GLN A 289 -12.86 -2.66 -13.77
C GLN A 289 -11.94 -2.88 -12.56
N MET A 290 -12.36 -2.42 -11.38
CA MET A 290 -11.58 -2.64 -10.15
C MET A 290 -11.45 -4.13 -9.79
N VAL A 291 -12.46 -4.97 -10.08
CA VAL A 291 -12.34 -6.42 -9.88
C VAL A 291 -11.20 -6.99 -10.73
N ALA A 292 -11.14 -6.63 -12.01
CA ALA A 292 -10.07 -7.08 -12.89
C ALA A 292 -8.68 -6.66 -12.39
N SER A 293 -8.53 -5.43 -11.89
CA SER A 293 -7.27 -4.96 -11.30
C SER A 293 -6.89 -5.74 -10.04
N VAL A 294 -7.86 -6.13 -9.20
CA VAL A 294 -7.59 -6.96 -8.01
C VAL A 294 -7.13 -8.36 -8.40
N ASP A 295 -7.73 -8.95 -9.44
CA ASP A 295 -7.30 -10.24 -9.97
C ASP A 295 -5.85 -10.18 -10.48
N GLU A 296 -5.46 -9.08 -11.16
CA GLU A 296 -4.07 -8.85 -11.59
C GLU A 296 -3.10 -8.73 -10.41
N VAL A 297 -3.47 -8.00 -9.36
CA VAL A 297 -2.64 -7.87 -8.14
C VAL A 297 -2.48 -9.23 -7.45
N THR A 298 -3.55 -10.02 -7.37
CA THR A 298 -3.51 -11.37 -6.79
C THR A 298 -2.58 -12.29 -7.60
N ALA A 299 -2.69 -12.26 -8.93
CA ALA A 299 -1.80 -13.01 -9.81
C ALA A 299 -0.32 -12.59 -9.69
N LEU A 300 -0.06 -11.30 -9.46
CA LEU A 300 1.29 -10.79 -9.20
C LEU A 300 1.83 -11.30 -7.86
N ALA A 301 1.03 -11.27 -6.79
CA ALA A 301 1.41 -11.82 -5.49
C ALA A 301 1.77 -13.31 -5.59
N GLU A 302 0.94 -14.12 -6.25
CA GLU A 302 1.26 -15.53 -6.51
C GLU A 302 2.57 -15.71 -7.29
N ARG A 303 2.86 -14.82 -8.25
CA ARG A 303 4.12 -14.86 -8.99
C ARG A 303 5.31 -14.52 -8.08
N LEU A 304 5.19 -13.57 -7.17
CA LEU A 304 6.23 -13.26 -6.19
C LEU A 304 6.47 -14.45 -5.25
N THR A 305 5.41 -15.11 -4.78
CA THR A 305 5.52 -16.33 -3.97
C THR A 305 6.30 -17.41 -4.71
N ARG A 306 5.97 -17.68 -5.98
CA ARG A 306 6.70 -18.66 -6.80
C ARG A 306 8.18 -18.31 -6.97
N ILE A 307 8.52 -17.02 -7.13
CA ILE A 307 9.91 -16.58 -7.23
C ILE A 307 10.62 -16.81 -5.89
N ALA A 308 9.99 -16.46 -4.78
CA ALA A 308 10.56 -16.65 -3.46
C ALA A 308 10.84 -18.13 -3.15
N ASP A 309 9.92 -19.01 -3.51
CA ASP A 309 10.08 -20.46 -3.35
C ASP A 309 11.23 -21.01 -4.22
N SER A 310 11.49 -20.40 -5.39
CA SER A 310 12.61 -20.77 -6.26
C SER A 310 13.99 -20.32 -5.74
N LEU A 311 14.01 -19.37 -4.80
CA LEU A 311 15.22 -18.83 -4.16
C LEU A 311 15.57 -19.52 -2.84
N SER A 312 14.64 -20.33 -2.31
CA SER A 312 14.78 -21.11 -1.07
C SER A 312 15.46 -22.46 -1.32
#